data_AF-A0A2D4GUC1-F1
#
_entry.id   AF-A0A2D4GUC1-F1
#
_cell.length_a   1.000
_cell.length_b   1.000
_cell.length_c   1.000
_cell.angle_alpha   90.00
_cell.angle_beta   90.00
_cell.angle_gamma   90.00
#
_symmetry.space_group_name_H-M   'P 1'
#
loop_
_entity.id
_entity.type
_entity.pdbx_description
1 polymer ?
#
loop_
_entity_poly.entity_id
_entity_poly.type
_entity_poly.pdbx_seq_one_letter_code
_entity_poly.pdbx_strand_id
1 'polypeptide(L)'
;MQNLGETSTPTQGSVLFGTVNGMIGLVTSLSESWYNLLLDVQNRLNKVIKSVGKIEHSFWRSFHTERKTEPATGFIDGDLIESFLDISRPKMQEVVANLQIDDGSGMKREATVDDLIKIVEELTRIH
;
A
#
# COMPACT_ATOMS: atom_id res chain seq x y z
N MET A 1 9.22 15.65 29.61
CA MET A 1 8.99 15.90 28.17
C MET A 1 9.40 14.64 27.44
N GLN A 2 8.42 13.80 27.10
CA GLN A 2 8.65 12.60 26.31
C GLN A 2 8.50 13.00 24.84
N ASN A 3 9.49 12.68 24.02
CA ASN A 3 9.56 13.09 22.63
C ASN A 3 8.38 12.48 21.84
N LEU A 4 7.44 13.33 21.46
CA LEU A 4 6.47 13.08 20.39
C LEU A 4 7.25 13.10 19.08
N GLY A 5 7.63 11.94 18.53
CA GLY A 5 8.36 11.94 17.25
C GLY A 5 8.98 10.63 16.76
N GLU A 6 8.83 9.50 17.45
CA GLU A 6 9.18 8.20 16.87
C GLU A 6 7.89 7.46 16.49
N THR A 7 7.29 7.85 15.37
CA THR A 7 6.41 6.92 14.65
C THR A 7 7.28 5.73 14.28
N SER A 8 7.07 4.60 14.94
CA SER A 8 7.67 3.34 14.56
C SER A 8 7.47 3.17 13.05
N THR A 9 8.54 2.93 12.29
CA THR A 9 8.44 2.63 10.86
C THR A 9 7.28 1.67 10.63
N PRO A 10 6.35 1.94 9.69
CA PRO A 10 5.13 1.13 9.49
C PRO A 10 5.41 -0.35 9.24
N THR A 11 6.67 -0.66 8.93
CA THR A 11 7.19 -1.95 8.53
C THR A 11 8.20 -2.50 9.56
N GLN A 12 8.19 -3.82 9.77
CA GLN A 12 9.16 -4.52 10.62
C GLN A 12 9.88 -5.64 9.86
N GLY A 13 11.19 -5.72 10.04
CA GLY A 13 12.05 -6.66 9.30
C GLY A 13 12.35 -6.17 7.88
N SER A 14 13.32 -6.83 7.23
CA SER A 14 13.70 -6.52 5.86
C SER A 14 14.33 -7.75 5.23
N VAL A 15 13.72 -8.25 4.15
CA VAL A 15 14.23 -9.38 3.37
C VAL A 15 14.36 -8.95 1.93
N LEU A 16 15.59 -8.75 1.47
CA LEU A 16 15.88 -8.52 0.07
C LEU A 16 15.87 -9.85 -0.71
N PHE A 17 15.37 -9.81 -1.93
CA PHE A 17 15.41 -10.95 -2.85
C PHE A 17 15.81 -10.49 -4.26
N GLY A 18 16.45 -11.39 -4.99
CA GLY A 18 16.77 -11.22 -6.41
C GLY A 18 16.03 -12.24 -7.26
N THR A 19 15.70 -11.86 -8.49
CA THR A 19 15.01 -12.73 -9.46
C THR A 19 15.90 -13.05 -10.67
N VAL A 20 15.54 -14.08 -11.43
CA VAL A 20 16.25 -14.48 -12.67
C VAL A 20 16.29 -13.38 -13.74
N ASN A 21 15.33 -12.45 -13.72
CA ASN A 21 15.24 -11.34 -14.67
C ASN A 21 16.00 -10.08 -14.18
N GLY A 22 16.73 -10.16 -13.08
CA GLY A 22 17.51 -9.04 -12.54
C GLY A 22 16.71 -8.04 -11.69
N MET A 23 15.42 -8.29 -11.43
CA MET A 23 14.68 -7.50 -10.44
C MET A 23 15.19 -7.82 -9.03
N ILE A 24 15.43 -6.76 -8.25
CA ILE A 24 15.71 -6.80 -6.82
C ILE A 24 14.45 -6.28 -6.13
N GLY A 25 13.94 -7.03 -5.16
CA GLY A 25 12.75 -6.65 -4.39
C GLY A 25 12.97 -6.76 -2.89
N LEU A 26 12.05 -6.16 -2.13
CA LEU A 26 12.02 -6.16 -0.68
C LEU A 26 10.71 -6.77 -0.19
N VAL A 27 10.80 -7.63 0.83
CA VAL A 27 9.65 -8.08 1.63
C VAL A 27 9.83 -7.59 3.06
N THR A 28 8.78 -7.00 3.61
CA THR A 28 8.73 -6.53 5.00
C THR A 28 7.37 -6.84 5.63
N SER A 29 7.34 -6.99 6.95
CA SER A 29 6.11 -7.26 7.70
C SER A 29 5.37 -5.98 8.05
N LEU A 30 4.05 -6.05 8.14
CA LEU A 30 3.15 -4.97 8.59
C LEU A 30 2.39 -5.42 9.85
N SER A 31 1.98 -4.47 10.68
CA SER A 31 0.96 -4.74 11.69
C SER A 31 -0.41 -4.98 11.03
N GLU A 32 -1.34 -5.61 11.74
CA GLU A 32 -2.71 -5.83 11.25
C GLU A 32 -3.42 -4.50 10.91
N SER A 33 -3.23 -3.46 11.72
CA SER A 33 -3.79 -2.12 11.47
C SER A 33 -3.28 -1.53 10.17
N TRP A 34 -1.97 -1.61 9.90
CA TRP A 34 -1.36 -1.14 8.67
C TRP A 34 -1.78 -1.97 7.46
N TYR A 35 -1.85 -3.30 7.60
CA TYR A 35 -2.34 -4.17 6.54
C TYR A 35 -3.76 -3.81 6.12
N ASN A 36 -4.68 -3.64 7.08
CA ASN A 36 -6.07 -3.31 6.79
C ASN A 36 -6.21 -1.93 6.10
N LEU A 37 -5.43 -0.94 6.55
CA LEU A 37 -5.40 0.38 5.91
C LEU A 37 -4.89 0.29 4.47
N LEU A 38 -3.73 -0.33 4.26
CA LEU A 38 -3.11 -0.42 2.94
C LEU A 38 -3.91 -1.31 1.98
N LEU A 39 -4.61 -2.33 2.49
CA LEU A 39 -5.52 -3.14 1.68
C LEU A 39 -6.72 -2.32 1.18
N ASP A 40 -7.30 -1.45 2.02
CA ASP A 40 -8.37 -0.54 1.58
C ASP A 40 -7.84 0.45 0.53
N VAL A 41 -6.65 1.03 0.76
CA VAL A 41 -5.98 1.92 -0.21
C VAL A 41 -5.72 1.20 -1.54
N GLN A 42 -5.21 -0.03 -1.53
CA GLN A 42 -4.97 -0.83 -2.72
C GLN A 42 -6.26 -1.04 -3.53
N ASN A 43 -7.35 -1.39 -2.85
CA ASN A 43 -8.66 -1.60 -3.48
C ASN A 43 -9.22 -0.32 -4.10
N ARG A 44 -8.93 0.85 -3.50
CA ARG A 44 -9.33 2.17 -4.03
C ARG A 44 -8.48 2.57 -5.23
N LEU A 45 -7.17 2.39 -5.15
CA LEU A 45 -6.23 2.67 -6.25
C LEU A 45 -6.58 1.86 -7.50
N ASN A 46 -6.94 0.58 -7.34
CA ASN A 46 -7.36 -0.28 -8.44
C ASN A 46 -8.59 0.23 -9.21
N LYS A 47 -9.47 1.00 -8.57
CA LYS A 47 -10.64 1.62 -9.24
C LYS A 47 -10.27 2.88 -10.01
N VAL A 48 -9.25 3.60 -9.56
CA VAL A 48 -8.87 4.93 -10.05
C VAL A 48 -7.77 4.88 -11.11
N ILE A 49 -6.88 3.88 -11.01
CA ILE A 49 -5.79 3.65 -11.94
C ILE A 49 -6.30 2.85 -13.14
N LYS A 50 -6.05 3.37 -14.34
CA LYS A 50 -6.39 2.67 -15.59
C LYS A 50 -5.24 1.73 -15.94
N SER A 51 -5.48 0.43 -15.82
CA SER A 51 -4.51 -0.59 -16.19
C SER A 51 -4.25 -0.62 -17.71
N VAL A 52 -2.98 -0.77 -18.09
CA VAL A 52 -2.59 -1.00 -19.49
C VAL A 52 -3.17 -2.34 -19.94
N GLY A 53 -3.88 -2.34 -21.07
CA GLY A 53 -4.56 -3.54 -21.55
C GLY A 53 -5.81 -3.93 -20.74
N LYS A 54 -6.27 -3.09 -19.80
CA LYS A 54 -7.44 -3.36 -18.93
C LYS A 54 -7.33 -4.66 -18.13
N ILE A 55 -6.13 -4.98 -17.69
CA ILE A 55 -5.88 -6.15 -16.84
C ILE A 55 -6.20 -5.78 -15.40
N GLU A 56 -7.10 -6.53 -14.77
CA GLU A 56 -7.44 -6.36 -13.35
C GLU A 56 -6.22 -6.69 -12.48
N HIS A 57 -5.87 -5.77 -11.57
CA HIS A 57 -4.73 -5.97 -10.66
C HIS A 57 -4.90 -7.20 -9.76
N SER A 58 -6.10 -7.42 -9.24
CA SER A 58 -6.44 -8.58 -8.41
C SER A 58 -6.25 -9.90 -9.16
N PHE A 59 -6.48 -9.92 -10.47
CA PHE A 59 -6.18 -11.05 -11.33
C PHE A 59 -4.67 -11.18 -11.54
N TRP A 60 -3.97 -10.09 -11.87
CA TRP A 60 -2.53 -10.09 -12.08
C TRP A 60 -1.74 -10.59 -10.88
N ARG A 61 -2.12 -10.18 -9.66
CA ARG A 61 -1.46 -10.61 -8.42
C ARG A 61 -2.02 -11.90 -7.83
N SER A 62 -3.04 -12.51 -8.44
CA SER A 62 -3.59 -13.78 -7.94
C SER A 62 -2.51 -14.87 -7.87
N PHE A 63 -2.57 -15.69 -6.84
CA PHE A 63 -1.71 -16.88 -6.79
C PHE A 63 -2.11 -17.80 -7.94
N HIS A 64 -1.15 -18.17 -8.77
CA HIS A 64 -1.42 -18.98 -9.96
C HIS A 64 -0.41 -20.12 -10.11
N THR A 65 -0.95 -21.29 -10.45
CA THR A 65 -0.24 -22.48 -10.94
C THR A 65 -1.09 -23.11 -12.03
N GLU A 66 -0.54 -24.05 -12.81
CA GLU A 66 -1.32 -24.80 -13.81
C GLU A 66 -2.57 -25.51 -13.24
N ARG A 67 -2.57 -25.82 -11.93
CA ARG A 67 -3.64 -26.59 -11.27
C ARG A 67 -4.64 -25.73 -10.53
N LYS A 68 -4.25 -24.55 -10.07
CA LYS A 68 -5.10 -23.69 -9.23
C LYS A 68 -4.79 -22.22 -9.40
N THR A 69 -5.85 -21.42 -9.25
CA THR A 69 -5.77 -19.96 -9.12
C THR A 69 -6.55 -19.55 -7.88
N GLU A 70 -5.93 -18.78 -6.99
CA GLU A 70 -6.51 -18.32 -5.72
C GLU A 70 -6.24 -16.81 -5.55
N PRO A 71 -7.15 -16.04 -4.92
CA PRO A 71 -6.90 -14.64 -4.61
C PRO A 71 -5.64 -14.47 -3.75
N ALA A 72 -4.89 -13.38 -3.96
CA ALA A 72 -3.79 -13.01 -3.08
C ALA A 72 -4.33 -12.61 -1.70
N THR A 73 -3.69 -13.12 -0.64
CA THR A 73 -4.05 -12.83 0.76
C THR A 73 -2.79 -12.63 1.59
N GLY A 74 -2.83 -11.72 2.56
CA GLY A 74 -1.68 -11.46 3.44
C GLY A 74 -0.51 -10.71 2.77
N PHE A 75 -0.71 -10.18 1.57
CA PHE A 75 0.29 -9.39 0.84
C PHE A 75 -0.32 -8.06 0.37
N ILE A 76 0.50 -7.01 0.44
CA ILE A 76 0.24 -5.69 -0.13
C ILE A 76 1.25 -5.46 -1.25
N ASP A 77 0.78 -4.98 -2.40
CA ASP A 77 1.63 -4.64 -3.54
C ASP A 77 2.22 -3.23 -3.36
N GLY A 78 3.49 -3.16 -2.93
CA GLY A 78 4.21 -1.90 -2.71
C GLY A 78 4.24 -1.01 -3.96
N ASP A 79 4.48 -1.59 -5.14
CA ASP A 79 4.51 -0.88 -6.42
C ASP A 79 3.20 -0.12 -6.68
N LEU A 80 2.06 -0.75 -6.36
CA LEU A 80 0.75 -0.13 -6.54
C LEU A 80 0.51 0.97 -5.50
N ILE A 81 0.87 0.75 -4.24
CA ILE A 81 0.74 1.77 -3.19
C ILE A 81 1.57 3.02 -3.52
N GLU A 82 2.80 2.84 -3.98
CA GLU A 82 3.72 3.94 -4.31
C GLU A 82 3.26 4.74 -5.52
N SER A 83 2.59 4.09 -6.49
CA SER A 83 1.99 4.77 -7.64
C SER A 83 0.94 5.82 -7.26
N PHE A 84 0.46 5.83 -6.00
CA PHE A 84 -0.37 6.91 -5.48
C PHE A 84 0.30 8.29 -5.61
N LEU A 85 1.63 8.39 -5.47
CA LEU A 85 2.34 9.66 -5.59
C LEU A 85 2.38 10.19 -7.03
N ASP A 86 2.19 9.31 -8.02
CA ASP A 86 2.25 9.64 -9.45
C ASP A 86 0.89 10.05 -10.04
N ILE A 87 -0.21 9.82 -9.33
CA ILE A 87 -1.55 10.18 -9.83
C ILE A 87 -1.89 11.66 -9.57
N SER A 88 -2.80 12.20 -10.38
CA SER A 88 -3.26 13.58 -10.25
C SER A 88 -3.99 13.82 -8.91
N ARG A 89 -3.91 15.05 -8.36
CA ARG A 89 -4.60 15.42 -7.12
C ARG A 89 -6.11 15.12 -7.08
N PRO A 90 -6.90 15.34 -8.14
CA PRO A 90 -8.31 14.93 -8.15
C PRO A 90 -8.51 13.43 -7.94
N LYS A 91 -7.64 12.60 -8.51
CA LYS A 91 -7.64 11.15 -8.30
C LYS A 91 -7.21 10.78 -6.88
N MET A 92 -6.23 11.49 -6.31
CA MET A 92 -5.86 11.30 -4.91
C MET A 92 -7.05 11.58 -3.98
N GLN A 93 -7.83 12.64 -4.25
CA GLN A 93 -9.06 12.96 -3.51
C GLN A 93 -10.09 11.83 -3.62
N GLU A 94 -10.26 11.24 -4.81
CA GLU A 94 -11.14 10.09 -5.02
C GLU A 94 -10.70 8.87 -4.20
N VAL A 95 -9.39 8.62 -4.10
CA VAL A 95 -8.84 7.51 -3.29
C VAL A 95 -9.16 7.72 -1.81
N VAL A 96 -8.89 8.90 -1.25
CA VAL A 96 -9.08 9.17 0.19
C VAL A 96 -10.54 9.41 0.60
N ALA A 97 -11.46 9.53 -0.35
CA ALA A 97 -12.87 9.79 -0.07
C ALA A 97 -13.47 8.73 0.88
N ASN A 98 -13.92 9.15 2.07
CA ASN A 98 -14.43 8.29 3.14
C ASN A 98 -13.43 7.23 3.64
N LEU A 99 -12.13 7.39 3.38
CA LEU A 99 -11.08 6.56 3.98
C LEU A 99 -10.93 6.96 5.44
N GLN A 100 -10.94 6.00 6.35
CA GLN A 100 -10.78 6.23 7.79
C GLN A 100 -9.37 5.83 8.21
N ILE A 101 -8.66 6.74 8.86
CA ILE A 101 -7.33 6.50 9.44
C ILE A 101 -7.38 6.74 10.96
N ASP A 102 -6.58 5.96 11.69
CA ASP A 102 -6.29 6.23 13.10
C ASP A 102 -5.21 7.32 13.15
N ASP A 103 -5.49 8.40 13.86
CA ASP A 103 -4.55 9.52 14.01
C ASP A 103 -3.51 9.33 15.12
N GLY A 104 -3.45 8.12 15.70
CA GLY A 104 -2.56 7.76 16.80
C GLY A 104 -3.16 8.04 18.17
N SER A 105 -4.34 8.68 18.24
CA SER A 105 -5.11 8.82 19.49
C SER A 105 -6.03 7.63 19.77
N GLY A 106 -6.11 6.66 18.84
CA GLY A 106 -7.07 5.55 18.89
C GLY A 106 -8.45 5.94 18.36
N MET A 107 -8.62 7.18 17.89
CA MET A 107 -9.84 7.65 17.24
C MET A 107 -9.68 7.64 15.72
N LYS A 108 -10.71 7.16 15.02
CA LYS A 108 -10.75 7.22 13.56
C LYS A 108 -11.23 8.59 13.09
N ARG A 109 -10.57 9.11 12.06
CA ARG A 109 -11.00 10.29 11.32
C ARG A 109 -10.89 10.07 9.82
N GLU A 110 -11.55 10.93 9.05
CA GLU A 110 -11.37 10.95 7.61
C GLU A 110 -9.92 11.32 7.24
N ALA A 111 -9.38 10.55 6.30
CA ALA A 111 -8.05 10.78 5.75
C ALA A 111 -8.09 11.94 4.75
N THR A 112 -7.07 12.79 4.82
CA THR A 112 -6.80 13.78 3.78
C THR A 112 -5.81 13.23 2.77
N VAL A 113 -5.68 13.89 1.61
CA VAL A 113 -4.64 13.55 0.63
C VAL A 113 -3.25 13.69 1.25
N ASP A 114 -3.02 14.73 2.05
CA ASP A 114 -1.72 14.97 2.67
C ASP A 114 -1.36 13.90 3.71
N ASP A 115 -2.35 13.32 4.40
CA ASP A 115 -2.12 12.18 5.29
C ASP A 115 -1.60 10.97 4.51
N LEU A 116 -2.27 10.62 3.40
CA LEU A 116 -1.87 9.46 2.61
C LEU A 116 -0.55 9.71 1.87
N ILE A 117 -0.27 10.94 1.42
CA ILE A 117 1.05 11.31 0.86
C ILE A 117 2.15 11.02 1.90
N LYS A 118 2.01 11.51 3.14
CA LYS A 118 3.02 11.28 4.19
C LYS A 118 3.25 9.81 4.45
N ILE A 119 2.17 9.01 4.54
CA ILE A 119 2.25 7.57 4.74
C ILE A 119 3.03 6.89 3.60
N VAL A 120 2.71 7.22 2.35
CA VAL A 120 3.38 6.59 1.19
C VAL A 120 4.83 7.06 1.09
N GLU A 121 5.12 8.34 1.34
CA GLU A 121 6.51 8.86 1.42
C GLU A 121 7.32 8.14 2.51
N GLU A 122 6.73 7.84 3.67
CA GLU A 122 7.38 7.04 4.70
C GLU A 122 7.66 5.61 4.25
N LEU A 123 6.73 4.98 3.53
CA LEU A 123 6.93 3.64 2.96
C LEU A 123 8.01 3.63 1.88
N THR A 124 8.12 4.65 1.03
CA THR A 124 9.16 4.71 -0.01
C THR A 124 10.58 4.80 0.56
N ARG A 125 10.76 5.21 1.82
CA ARG A 125 12.09 5.31 2.45
C ARG A 125 12.73 3.97 2.82
N ILE A 126 12.00 2.86 2.70
CA ILE A 126 12.50 1.54 3.10
C ILE A 126 13.42 0.89 2.06
N HIS A 127 13.49 1.42 0.84
CA HIS A 127 14.36 0.92 -0.24
C HIS A 127 14.82 2.02 -1.19
#